data_AF-A0A644YAK6-F1
#
_entry.id   AF-A0A644YAK6-F1
#
_cell.length_a   1.000
_cell.length_b   1.000
_cell.length_c   1.000
_cell.angle_alpha   90.00
_cell.angle_beta   90.00
_cell.angle_gamma   90.00
#
_symmetry.space_group_name_H-M   'P 1'
#
loop_
_entity.id
_entity.type
_entity.pdbx_description
1 polymer ?
#
loop_
_entity_poly.entity_id
_entity_poly.type
_entity_poly.pdbx_seq_one_letter_code
_entity_poly.pdbx_strand_id
1 'polypeptide(L)'
;MSVNVNSTEQFDLLSEREQIQLVEWCKNLEKADKFNKNYTSYGLKHIFQYNGGFYVTNGAFKQAMLLAGFSHKECSSTINWWFNVSRKSIKASLIRKRA
;
A
#
# COMPACT_ATOMS: atom_id res chain seq x y z
N MET A 1 -0.57 2.05 -26.24
CA MET A 1 -1.09 2.81 -25.10
C MET A 1 -0.17 2.58 -23.92
N SER A 2 0.41 3.62 -23.33
CA SER A 2 1.26 3.45 -22.14
C SER A 2 0.37 3.16 -20.93
N VAL A 3 0.54 1.99 -20.32
CA VAL A 3 -0.21 1.61 -19.10
C VAL A 3 0.27 2.51 -17.95
N ASN A 4 -0.63 3.30 -17.37
CA ASN A 4 -0.32 4.13 -16.21
C ASN A 4 -0.25 3.26 -14.94
N VAL A 5 0.95 2.82 -14.57
CA VAL A 5 1.22 1.98 -13.39
C VAL A 5 0.90 2.65 -12.03
N ASN A 6 0.43 3.89 -12.03
CA ASN A 6 0.05 4.64 -10.82
C ASN A 6 -1.46 4.82 -10.64
N SER A 7 -2.23 4.35 -11.63
CA SER A 7 -3.70 4.38 -11.68
C SER A 7 -4.29 3.26 -10.84
N THR A 8 -5.38 3.51 -10.11
CA THR A 8 -6.00 2.54 -9.20
C THR A 8 -6.56 1.30 -9.93
N GLU A 9 -6.93 1.44 -11.20
CA GLU A 9 -7.42 0.37 -12.09
C GLU A 9 -6.35 -0.71 -12.34
N GLN A 10 -5.07 -0.44 -12.02
CA GLN A 10 -4.03 -1.47 -12.05
C GLN A 10 -4.29 -2.62 -11.09
N PHE A 11 -5.14 -2.42 -10.08
CA PHE A 11 -5.55 -3.49 -9.17
C PHE A 11 -6.35 -4.59 -9.86
N ASP A 12 -7.18 -4.21 -10.84
CA ASP A 12 -8.06 -5.14 -11.56
C ASP A 12 -7.29 -6.07 -12.51
N LEU A 13 -6.02 -5.74 -12.77
CA LEU A 13 -5.10 -6.57 -13.55
C LEU A 13 -4.44 -7.69 -12.72
N LEU A 14 -4.56 -7.64 -11.39
CA LEU A 14 -4.10 -8.70 -10.50
C LEU A 14 -5.07 -9.87 -10.54
N SER A 15 -4.57 -11.09 -10.38
CA SER A 15 -5.44 -12.26 -10.14
C SER A 15 -6.27 -12.08 -8.86
N GLU A 16 -7.42 -12.74 -8.77
CA GLU A 16 -8.28 -12.66 -7.56
C GLU A 16 -7.49 -13.03 -6.28
N ARG A 17 -6.62 -14.02 -6.37
CA ARG A 17 -5.76 -14.44 -5.26
C ARG A 17 -4.80 -13.33 -4.83
N GLU A 18 -4.18 -12.65 -5.79
CA GLU A 18 -3.28 -11.52 -5.52
C GLU A 18 -4.03 -10.34 -4.93
N GLN A 19 -5.22 -10.02 -5.45
CA GLN A 19 -6.09 -8.97 -4.91
C GLN A 19 -6.41 -9.22 -3.43
N ILE A 20 -6.86 -10.45 -3.10
CA ILE A 20 -7.17 -10.85 -1.72
C ILE A 20 -5.92 -10.74 -0.83
N GLN A 21 -4.80 -11.32 -1.26
CA GLN A 21 -3.57 -11.32 -0.47
C GLN A 21 -3.05 -9.89 -0.19
N LEU A 22 -3.11 -9.00 -1.18
CA LEU A 22 -2.67 -7.62 -1.04
C LEU A 22 -3.58 -6.85 -0.08
N VAL A 23 -4.91 -6.97 -0.23
CA VAL A 23 -5.89 -6.31 0.64
C VAL A 23 -5.78 -6.82 2.07
N GLU A 24 -5.64 -8.13 2.29
CA GLU A 24 -5.47 -8.70 3.63
C GLU A 24 -4.17 -8.24 4.29
N TRP A 25 -3.08 -8.12 3.53
CA TRP A 25 -1.86 -7.52 4.06
C TRP A 25 -2.07 -6.06 4.49
N CYS A 26 -2.77 -5.26 3.67
CA CYS A 26 -3.12 -3.88 4.02
C CYS A 26 -4.02 -3.80 5.27
N LYS A 27 -4.99 -4.70 5.43
CA LYS A 27 -5.89 -4.77 6.61
C LYS A 27 -5.15 -5.10 7.91
N ASN A 28 -4.01 -5.77 7.83
CA ASN A 28 -3.16 -6.04 9.00
C ASN A 28 -2.36 -4.82 9.48
N LEU A 29 -2.45 -3.68 8.77
CA LEU A 29 -1.93 -2.40 9.24
C LEU A 29 -2.98 -1.67 10.09
N GLU A 30 -2.52 -0.85 11.03
CA GLU A 30 -3.42 -0.06 11.89
C GLU A 30 -3.63 1.34 11.30
N LYS A 31 -4.85 1.88 11.46
CA LYS A 31 -5.14 3.29 11.13
C LYS A 31 -4.55 4.24 12.19
N ALA A 32 -4.37 5.49 11.81
CA ALA A 32 -3.97 6.59 12.68
C ALA A 32 -4.84 7.83 12.43
N ASP A 33 -4.92 8.73 13.40
CA ASP A 33 -5.72 9.96 13.28
C ASP A 33 -5.15 10.97 12.28
N LYS A 34 -3.85 10.84 11.96
CA LYS A 34 -3.12 11.75 11.06
C LYS A 34 -2.54 10.97 9.87
N PHE A 35 -2.46 11.66 8.73
CA PHE A 35 -1.75 11.15 7.56
C PHE A 35 -0.27 10.97 7.86
N ASN A 36 0.25 9.78 7.57
CA ASN A 36 1.65 9.45 7.75
C ASN A 36 2.47 9.90 6.54
N LYS A 37 3.19 11.00 6.70
CA LYS A 37 4.03 11.58 5.64
C LYS A 37 5.40 10.90 5.48
N ASN A 38 5.77 9.99 6.39
CA ASN A 38 7.06 9.29 6.35
C ASN A 38 7.06 8.09 5.39
N TYR A 39 5.88 7.54 5.09
CA TYR A 39 5.72 6.39 4.20
C TYR A 39 4.68 6.72 3.14
N THR A 40 5.15 6.85 1.90
CA THR A 40 4.27 7.04 0.75
C THR A 40 3.75 5.70 0.23
N SER A 41 2.75 5.72 -0.66
CA SER A 41 2.27 4.52 -1.36
C SER A 41 3.42 3.72 -2.01
N TYR A 42 4.42 4.41 -2.57
CA TYR A 42 5.62 3.78 -3.13
C TYR A 42 6.48 3.10 -2.06
N GLY A 43 6.69 3.74 -0.91
CA GLY A 43 7.42 3.11 0.19
C GLY A 43 6.68 1.89 0.73
N LEU A 44 5.37 2.01 0.94
CA LEU A 44 4.54 0.93 1.49
C LEU A 44 4.44 -0.28 0.56
N LYS A 45 4.31 -0.08 -0.76
CA LYS A 45 4.29 -1.21 -1.72
C LYS A 45 5.60 -2.01 -1.69
N HIS A 46 6.73 -1.33 -1.49
CA HIS A 46 8.03 -1.98 -1.34
C HIS A 46 8.14 -2.74 -0.02
N ILE A 47 7.51 -2.26 1.04
CA ILE A 47 7.43 -2.99 2.32
C ILE A 47 6.60 -4.27 2.15
N PHE A 48 5.47 -4.21 1.44
CA PHE A 48 4.68 -5.41 1.11
C PHE A 48 5.53 -6.45 0.36
N GLN A 49 6.20 -6.03 -0.72
CA GLN A 49 7.07 -6.92 -1.50
C GLN A 49 8.24 -7.44 -0.64
N TYR A 50 8.85 -6.58 0.17
CA TYR A 50 9.90 -6.98 1.11
C TYR A 50 9.38 -7.99 2.13
N ASN A 51 8.12 -7.93 2.57
CA ASN A 51 7.52 -8.89 3.48
C ASN A 51 7.14 -10.24 2.83
N GLY A 52 7.69 -10.56 1.65
CA GLY A 52 7.39 -11.81 0.94
C GLY A 52 6.14 -11.72 0.06
N GLY A 53 5.58 -10.51 -0.11
CA GLY A 53 4.56 -10.23 -1.11
C GLY A 53 5.12 -10.31 -2.54
N PHE A 54 4.22 -10.35 -3.50
CA PHE A 54 4.54 -10.32 -4.93
C PHE A 54 4.77 -8.87 -5.42
N TYR A 55 5.25 -8.72 -6.65
CA TYR A 55 5.43 -7.40 -7.24
C TYR A 55 4.07 -6.74 -7.51
N VAL A 56 3.90 -5.49 -7.09
CA VAL A 56 2.70 -4.69 -7.36
C VAL A 56 3.06 -3.32 -7.89
N THR A 57 2.20 -2.80 -8.76
CA THR A 57 2.30 -1.41 -9.21
C THR A 57 1.89 -0.46 -8.08
N ASN A 58 2.27 0.81 -8.19
CA ASN A 58 1.89 1.82 -7.19
C ASN A 58 0.38 2.04 -7.19
N GLY A 59 -0.24 1.99 -8.38
CA GLY A 59 -1.68 2.07 -8.56
C GLY A 59 -2.46 0.95 -7.89
N ALA A 60 -2.05 -0.30 -8.11
CA ALA A 60 -2.67 -1.47 -7.48
C ALA A 60 -2.56 -1.39 -5.95
N PHE A 61 -1.40 -0.98 -5.43
CA PHE A 61 -1.21 -0.81 -3.99
C PHE A 61 -2.10 0.29 -3.41
N LYS A 62 -2.26 1.42 -4.11
CA LYS A 62 -3.17 2.49 -3.67
C LYS A 62 -4.60 1.97 -3.53
N GLN A 63 -5.10 1.24 -4.52
CA GLN A 63 -6.45 0.70 -4.48
C GLN A 63 -6.64 -0.29 -3.34
N ALA A 64 -5.66 -1.16 -3.08
CA ALA A 64 -5.73 -2.08 -1.95
C ALA A 64 -5.82 -1.37 -0.59
N MET A 65 -5.09 -0.25 -0.40
CA MET A 65 -5.19 0.57 0.80
C MET A 65 -6.58 1.21 0.95
N LEU A 66 -7.22 1.63 -0.15
CA LEU A 66 -8.60 2.13 -0.12
C LEU A 66 -9.58 1.03 0.28
N LEU A 67 -9.46 -0.18 -0.29
CA LEU A 67 -10.29 -1.33 0.05
C LEU A 67 -10.08 -1.82 1.49
N ALA A 68 -8.88 -1.65 2.04
CA ALA A 68 -8.60 -1.86 3.46
C ALA A 68 -9.14 -0.72 4.37
N GLY A 69 -9.79 0.29 3.79
CA GLY A 69 -10.50 1.35 4.48
C GLY A 69 -9.62 2.52 4.93
N PHE A 70 -8.42 2.69 4.38
CA PHE A 70 -7.58 3.85 4.67
C PHE A 70 -8.01 5.08 3.87
N SER A 71 -7.92 6.25 4.50
CA SER A 71 -8.02 7.53 3.82
C SER A 71 -6.66 7.92 3.24
N HIS A 72 -6.67 8.69 2.15
CA HIS A 72 -5.45 9.15 1.51
C HIS A 72 -5.43 10.67 1.29
N LYS A 73 -4.22 11.19 1.08
CA LYS A 73 -3.94 12.50 0.49
C LYS A 73 -2.89 12.35 -0.59
N GLU A 74 -3.04 13.10 -1.67
CA GLU A 74 -1.99 13.22 -2.68
C GLU A 74 -0.76 13.92 -2.10
N CYS A 75 0.41 13.40 -2.44
CA CYS A 75 1.66 14.08 -2.13
C CYS A 75 1.85 15.23 -3.12
N SER A 76 2.01 16.46 -2.61
CA SER A 76 1.95 17.70 -3.40
C SER A 76 2.93 17.82 -4.59
N SER A 77 3.91 16.92 -4.71
CA SER A 77 4.92 16.95 -5.78
C SER A 77 5.18 15.59 -6.42
N THR A 78 4.39 14.56 -6.10
CA THR A 78 4.60 13.22 -6.63
C THR A 78 3.28 12.51 -6.87
N ILE A 79 3.30 11.56 -7.81
CA ILE A 79 2.24 10.58 -8.05
C ILE A 79 1.91 9.67 -6.85
N ASN A 80 2.60 9.81 -5.72
CA ASN A 80 2.40 8.96 -4.55
C ASN A 80 1.36 9.53 -3.58
N TRP A 81 0.76 8.66 -2.77
CA TRP A 81 -0.20 9.05 -1.75
C TRP A 81 0.36 8.86 -0.35
N TRP A 82 -0.08 9.70 0.59
CA TRP A 82 0.03 9.46 2.02
C TRP A 82 -1.27 8.86 2.53
N PHE A 83 -1.17 7.86 3.40
CA PHE A 83 -2.32 7.24 4.05
C PHE A 83 -2.37 7.58 5.53
N ASN A 84 -3.54 7.51 6.14
CA ASN A 84 -3.71 7.59 7.59
C ASN A 84 -3.31 6.28 8.30
N VAL A 85 -2.12 5.76 7.98
CA VAL A 85 -1.59 4.50 8.49
C VAL A 85 -0.61 4.72 9.65
N SER A 86 -0.73 3.90 10.69
CA SER A 86 0.12 3.94 11.87
C SER A 86 1.59 3.65 11.53
N ARG A 87 2.49 4.56 11.92
CA ARG A 87 3.94 4.31 11.84
C ARG A 87 4.36 3.09 12.66
N LYS A 88 3.66 2.82 13.77
CA LYS A 88 3.95 1.69 14.65
C LYS A 88 3.65 0.36 13.96
N SER A 89 2.49 0.23 13.31
CA SER A 89 2.14 -1.01 12.61
C SER A 89 3.06 -1.31 11.43
N ILE A 90 3.49 -0.28 10.69
CA ILE A 90 4.50 -0.43 9.61
C ILE A 90 5.83 -0.96 10.17
N LYS A 91 6.32 -0.39 11.28
CA LYS A 91 7.55 -0.88 11.91
C LYS A 91 7.40 -2.33 12.41
N ALA A 92 6.23 -2.66 12.99
CA ALA A 92 5.95 -4.02 13.43
C ALA A 92 5.95 -5.02 12.27
N SER A 93 5.41 -4.65 11.10
CA SER A 93 5.42 -5.53 9.92
C SER A 93 6.85 -5.80 9.39
N LEU A 94 7.76 -4.84 9.53
CA LEU A 94 9.17 -5.01 9.18
C LEU A 94 9.92 -5.93 10.16
N ILE A 95 9.60 -5.88 11.46
CA ILE A 95 10.24 -6.72 12.49
C ILE A 95 9.81 -8.17 12.36
N ARG A 96 8.53 -8.44 12.08
CA ARG A 96 7.96 -9.80 11.95
C ARG A 96 8.64 -10.67 10.89
N LYS A 97 9.38 -10.09 9.94
CA LYS A 97 10.15 -10.83 8.92
C LYS A 97 11.52 -11.31 9.43
N ARG A 98 12.05 -10.73 10.51
CA ARG A 98 13.39 -11.04 11.04
C ARG A 98 13.38 -12.13 12.10
N ALA A 99 12.21 -12.53 12.59
CA ALA A 99 12.01 -13.65 13.50
C ALA A 99 11.72 -14.92 12.68
#